data_AF-A0A645FWM3-F1
#
_entry.id   AF-A0A645FWM3-F1
#
_cell.length_a   1.000
_cell.length_b   1.000
_cell.length_c   1.000
_cell.angle_alpha   90.00
_cell.angle_beta   90.00
_cell.angle_gamma   90.00
#
_symmetry.space_group_name_H-M   'P 1'
#
loop_
_entity.id
_entity.type
_entity.pdbx_description
1 polymer ?
#
loop_
_entity_poly.entity_id
_entity_poly.type
_entity_poly.pdbx_seq_one_letter_code
_entity_poly.pdbx_strand_id
1 'polypeptide(L)'
;MEIKLFEENIEQILNNTYETTTPETEGFISLKKDFNDLCRIDLEEQVSWKEAINRLRALSHGEFRNAYFIDKESGDKIYLDLHLTQEGND
;
A
#
# COMPACT_ATOMS: atom_id res chain seq x y z
N MET A 1 -16.66 2.80 -1.80
CA MET A 1 -17.07 2.70 -0.37
C MET A 1 -17.01 4.06 0.31
N GLU A 2 -15.91 4.81 0.16
CA GLU A 2 -15.74 6.14 0.78
C GLU A 2 -16.84 7.15 0.38
N ILE A 3 -17.15 7.27 -0.92
CA ILE A 3 -18.20 8.19 -1.40
C ILE A 3 -19.57 7.88 -0.77
N LYS A 4 -19.94 6.60 -0.67
CA LYS A 4 -21.19 6.18 -0.04
C LYS A 4 -21.25 6.59 1.43
N LEU A 5 -20.16 6.37 2.18
CA LEU A 5 -20.09 6.81 3.58
C LEU A 5 -20.21 8.32 3.71
N PHE A 6 -19.58 9.06 2.81
CA PHE A 6 -19.70 10.51 2.78
C PHE A 6 -21.14 10.97 2.51
N GLU A 7 -21.79 10.41 1.48
CA GLU A 7 -23.19 10.69 1.14
C GLU A 7 -24.15 10.41 2.30
N GLU A 8 -23.93 9.30 3.03
CA GLU A 8 -24.76 8.92 4.18
C GLU A 8 -24.60 9.85 5.39
N ASN A 9 -23.45 10.53 5.53
CA ASN A 9 -23.11 11.27 6.74
C ASN A 9 -22.99 12.80 6.55
N ILE A 10 -22.99 13.30 5.30
CA ILE A 10 -22.71 14.71 5.01
C ILE A 10 -23.69 15.68 5.68
N GLU A 11 -24.99 15.38 5.73
CA GLU A 11 -25.97 16.25 6.39
C GLU A 11 -25.69 16.39 7.89
N GLN A 12 -25.31 15.31 8.56
CA GLN A 12 -25.01 15.34 9.99
C GLN A 12 -23.71 16.08 10.27
N ILE A 13 -22.69 15.92 9.41
CA ILE A 13 -21.43 16.65 9.49
C ILE A 13 -21.66 18.16 9.33
N LEU A 14 -22.43 18.59 8.32
CA LEU A 14 -22.71 20.01 8.06
C LEU A 14 -23.53 20.66 9.19
N ASN A 15 -24.46 19.91 9.78
CA ASN A 15 -25.31 20.40 10.87
C ASN A 15 -24.72 20.16 12.27
N ASN A 16 -23.53 19.55 12.37
CA ASN A 16 -22.87 19.18 13.62
C ASN A 16 -23.76 18.33 14.56
N THR A 17 -24.50 17.38 14.00
CA THR A 17 -25.45 16.51 14.72
C THR A 17 -24.98 15.06 14.86
N TYR A 18 -23.70 14.80 14.60
CA TYR A 18 -23.11 13.46 14.70
C TYR A 18 -22.59 13.17 16.11
N GLU A 19 -22.49 11.88 16.44
CA GLU A 19 -21.82 11.41 17.64
C GLU A 19 -20.42 10.88 17.30
N THR A 20 -19.46 11.12 18.19
CA THR A 20 -18.08 10.65 18.02
C THR A 20 -17.70 9.71 19.13
N THR A 21 -16.90 8.69 18.80
CA THR A 21 -16.23 7.84 19.77
C THR A 21 -14.72 8.00 19.62
N THR A 22 -14.01 7.99 20.75
CA THR A 22 -12.55 7.95 20.73
C THR A 22 -12.09 6.52 20.41
N PRO A 23 -11.11 6.33 19.53
CA PRO A 23 -10.51 5.01 19.31
C PRO A 23 -10.00 4.40 20.62
N GLU A 24 -10.16 3.09 20.78
CA GLU A 24 -9.72 2.37 21.98
C GLU A 24 -8.19 2.34 22.13
N THR A 25 -7.45 2.54 21.03
CA THR A 25 -5.98 2.53 21.00
C THR A 25 -5.46 3.61 20.06
N GLU A 26 -4.21 4.03 20.28
CA GLU A 26 -3.52 5.04 19.47
C GLU A 26 -3.21 4.55 18.03
N GLY A 27 -3.04 3.22 17.86
CA GLY A 27 -2.65 2.63 16.57
C GLY A 27 -1.18 2.91 16.20
N PHE A 28 -0.90 2.91 14.90
CA PHE A 28 0.44 3.17 14.34
C PHE A 28 0.34 4.13 13.16
N ILE A 29 1.30 5.05 13.04
CA ILE A 29 1.37 6.01 11.94
C ILE A 29 2.52 5.62 11.00
N SER A 30 2.18 5.33 9.75
CA SER A 30 3.15 5.17 8.66
C SER A 30 3.31 6.49 7.91
N LEU A 31 4.53 7.01 7.86
CA LEU A 31 4.88 8.25 7.17
C LEU A 31 5.33 7.98 5.73
N LYS A 32 5.41 9.04 4.92
CA LYS A 32 5.91 8.96 3.54
C LYS A 32 7.33 8.35 3.44
N LYS A 33 8.20 8.62 4.42
CA LYS A 33 9.55 8.05 4.46
C LYS A 33 9.52 6.52 4.60
N ASP A 34 8.61 6.00 5.42
CA ASP A 34 8.47 4.56 5.66
C ASP A 34 8.00 3.85 4.39
N PHE A 35 7.13 4.50 3.61
CA PHE A 35 6.75 4.03 2.28
C PHE A 35 7.93 4.03 1.29
N ASN A 36 8.73 5.10 1.26
CA ASN A 36 9.91 5.18 0.38
C ASN A 36 10.95 4.11 0.74
N ASP A 37 11.14 3.84 2.02
CA ASP A 37 12.04 2.79 2.50
C ASP A 37 11.51 1.41 2.08
N LEU A 38 10.19 1.19 2.19
CA LEU A 38 9.53 -0.04 1.75
C LEU A 38 9.69 -0.30 0.24
N CYS A 39 9.71 0.75 -0.58
CA CYS A 39 9.87 0.68 -2.04
C CYS A 39 11.21 0.06 -2.47
N ARG A 40 12.27 0.18 -1.66
CA ARG A 40 13.57 -0.40 -1.99
C ARG A 40 13.62 -1.86 -1.55
N ILE A 41 13.73 -2.76 -2.51
CA ILE A 41 13.88 -4.20 -2.30
C ILE A 41 15.37 -4.52 -2.13
N ASP A 42 15.69 -5.24 -1.05
CA ASP A 42 16.99 -5.88 -0.87
C ASP A 42 16.89 -7.33 -1.36
N LEU A 43 17.70 -7.69 -2.36
CA LEU A 43 17.68 -9.03 -2.94
C LEU A 43 18.26 -10.10 -2.02
N GLU A 44 19.00 -9.71 -0.98
CA GLU A 44 19.57 -10.65 0.00
C GLU A 44 18.63 -10.90 1.20
N GLU A 45 17.53 -10.15 1.28
CA GLU A 45 16.57 -10.22 2.38
C GLU A 45 15.93 -11.62 2.44
N GLN A 46 16.05 -12.29 3.59
CA GLN A 46 15.47 -13.62 3.79
C GLN A 46 14.01 -13.47 4.22
N VAL A 47 13.09 -13.73 3.29
CA VAL A 47 11.64 -13.67 3.52
C VAL A 47 10.96 -14.92 2.96
N SER A 48 9.77 -15.23 3.46
CA SER A 48 8.91 -16.23 2.84
C SER A 48 8.35 -15.72 1.50
N TRP A 49 8.00 -16.65 0.60
CA TRP A 49 7.30 -16.29 -0.64
C TRP A 49 6.01 -15.52 -0.41
N LYS A 50 5.29 -15.81 0.69
CA LYS A 50 4.09 -15.08 1.07
C LYS A 50 4.39 -13.61 1.35
N GLU A 51 5.46 -13.31 2.08
CA GLU A 51 5.88 -11.94 2.38
C GLU A 51 6.37 -11.22 1.13
N ALA A 52 7.18 -11.89 0.30
CA ALA A 52 7.65 -11.33 -0.98
C ALA A 52 6.47 -10.96 -1.90
N ILE A 53 5.52 -11.87 -2.10
CA ILE A 53 4.32 -11.63 -2.93
C ILE A 53 3.45 -10.52 -2.32
N ASN A 54 3.25 -10.52 -1.00
CA ASN A 54 2.48 -9.47 -0.33
C ASN A 54 3.13 -8.10 -0.47
N ARG A 55 4.45 -8.01 -0.35
CA ARG A 55 5.18 -6.75 -0.51
C ARG A 55 5.09 -6.26 -1.95
N LEU A 56 5.37 -7.13 -2.93
CA LEU A 56 5.34 -6.75 -4.34
C LEU A 56 3.93 -6.33 -4.78
N ARG A 57 2.88 -7.09 -4.42
CA ARG A 57 1.50 -6.72 -4.77
C ARG A 57 1.04 -5.42 -4.08
N ALA A 58 1.55 -5.12 -2.88
CA ALA A 58 1.24 -3.87 -2.19
C ALA A 58 1.91 -2.65 -2.85
N LEU A 59 3.05 -2.86 -3.51
CA LEU A 59 3.80 -1.81 -4.21
C LEU A 59 3.42 -1.71 -5.71
N SER A 60 2.68 -2.67 -6.25
CA SER A 60 2.22 -2.68 -7.64
C SER A 60 0.88 -1.96 -7.75
N HIS A 61 0.88 -0.72 -8.22
CA HIS A 61 -0.32 0.11 -8.31
C HIS A 61 -0.37 0.84 -9.66
N GLY A 62 -1.20 0.34 -10.58
CA GLY A 62 -1.37 0.95 -11.90
C GLY A 62 -0.04 1.11 -12.64
N GLU A 63 0.28 2.33 -13.05
CA GLU A 63 1.52 2.64 -13.77
C GLU A 63 2.66 3.13 -12.85
N PHE A 64 2.44 3.14 -11.52
CA PHE A 64 3.42 3.67 -10.58
C PHE A 64 4.59 2.70 -10.39
N ARG A 65 5.79 3.23 -10.57
CA ARG A 65 7.05 2.51 -10.39
C ARG A 65 7.55 2.65 -8.95
N ASN A 66 6.94 1.90 -8.04
CA ASN A 66 7.26 1.96 -6.61
C ASN A 66 8.40 1.00 -6.24
N ALA A 67 8.21 -0.31 -6.40
CA ALA A 67 9.20 -1.30 -6.00
C ALA A 67 10.43 -1.26 -6.91
N TYR A 68 11.64 -1.26 -6.34
CA TYR A 68 12.88 -1.34 -7.11
C TYR A 68 14.03 -1.95 -6.31
N PHE A 69 15.01 -2.48 -7.02
CA PHE A 69 16.33 -2.78 -6.47
C PHE A 69 17.43 -2.11 -7.30
N ILE A 70 18.65 -2.06 -6.75
CA ILE A 70 19.84 -1.62 -7.48
C ILE A 70 20.64 -2.87 -7.81
N ASP A 71 20.84 -3.14 -9.10
CA ASP A 71 21.66 -4.25 -9.54
C ASP A 71 23.12 -4.00 -9.14
N LYS A 72 23.75 -4.98 -8.49
CA LYS A 72 25.09 -4.81 -7.91
C LYS A 72 26.20 -4.82 -8.95
N GLU A 73 25.99 -5.44 -10.11
CA GLU A 73 27.00 -5.57 -11.17
C GLU A 73 27.02 -4.35 -12.09
N SER A 74 25.83 -3.93 -12.56
CA SER A 74 25.66 -2.79 -13.47
C SER A 74 25.47 -1.45 -12.76
N GLY A 75 24.94 -1.45 -11.53
CA GLY A 75 24.51 -0.25 -10.82
C GLY A 75 23.13 0.27 -11.25
N ASP A 76 22.44 -0.44 -12.15
CA ASP A 76 21.16 0.00 -12.69
C ASP A 76 20.03 -0.12 -11.67
N LYS A 77 19.11 0.85 -11.71
CA LYS A 77 17.88 0.82 -10.92
C LYS A 77 16.79 0.07 -11.69
N ILE A 78 16.42 -1.11 -11.18
CA ILE A 78 15.44 -1.98 -11.81
C ILE A 78 14.14 -1.92 -11.03
N TYR A 79 13.07 -1.52 -11.70
CA TYR A 79 11.73 -1.47 -11.13
C TYR A 79 11.01 -2.81 -11.28
N LEU A 80 10.20 -3.14 -10.28
CA LEU A 80 9.43 -4.37 -10.19
C LEU A 80 7.94 -4.02 -10.14
N ASP A 81 7.15 -4.82 -10.83
CA ASP A 81 5.69 -4.81 -10.74
C ASP A 81 5.20 -6.26 -10.78
N LEU A 82 4.14 -6.56 -10.03
CA LEU A 82 3.56 -7.88 -9.92
C LEU A 82 2.10 -7.84 -10.37
N HIS A 83 1.84 -8.48 -11.50
CA HIS A 83 0.49 -8.76 -11.97
C HIS A 83 0.01 -10.12 -11.44
N LEU A 84 -1.17 -10.16 -10.83
CA LEU A 84 -1.79 -11.37 -10.31
C LEU A 84 -3.13 -11.59 -11.02
N THR A 85 -3.32 -12.79 -11.56
CA THR A 85 -4.54 -13.21 -12.23
C THR A 85 -5.05 -14.48 -11.55
N GLN A 86 -6.35 -14.52 -11.26
CA GLN A 86 -7.00 -15.70 -10.72
C GLN A 86 -7.51 -16.57 -11.88
N GLU A 87 -7.24 -17.87 -11.82
CA GLU A 87 -7.76 -18.84 -12.79
C GLU A 87 -9.29 -18.75 -12.88
N GLY A 88 -9.82 -18.54 -14.09
CA GLY A 88 -11.26 -18.44 -14.38
C GLY A 88 -11.83 -17.02 -14.60
N ASN A 89 -11.00 -15.99 -14.55
CA ASN A 89 -11.36 -14.60 -14.89
C ASN A 89 -10.53 -14.07 -16.09
N ASP A 90 -10.42 -14.86 -17.17
CA ASP A 90 -9.87 -14.43 -18.46
C ASP A 90 -10.88 -13.63 -19.29
#